data_AF-A0A2R6DWC9-F1
#
_entry.id   AF-A0A2R6DWC9-F1
#
_cell.length_a   1.000
_cell.length_b   1.000
_cell.length_c   1.000
_cell.angle_alpha   90.00
_cell.angle_beta   90.00
_cell.angle_gamma   90.00
#
_symmetry.space_group_name_H-M   'P 1'
#
loop_
_entity.id
_entity.type
_entity.pdbx_description
1 polymer ?
#
loop_
_entity_poly.entity_id
_entity_poly.type
_entity_poly.pdbx_seq_one_letter_code
_entity_poly.pdbx_strand_id
1 'polypeptide(L)'
;MSDPGERWGDDASTAGATANVADGVMCIDAPGSRWLATDHDGGYRDANAAYNVAVPEGFDRTDLAAYARARREEAGFDAPGPTLLTGVDAVHARGARSGPVTVLATAGVSNPAALPVGEREDGGYEGVPEVHDGPAGTVNLLVHTARA
;
A
#
# COMPACT_ATOMS: atom_id res chain seq x y z
N MET A 1 -12.79 24.73 6.98
CA MET A 1 -13.10 23.81 5.87
C MET A 1 -11.82 23.72 5.06
N SER A 2 -10.98 22.74 5.38
CA SER A 2 -9.65 22.60 4.78
C SER A 2 -9.78 21.80 3.49
N ASP A 3 -9.07 22.24 2.47
CA ASP A 3 -8.98 21.65 1.14
C ASP A 3 -8.35 20.25 1.21
N PRO A 4 -9.05 19.16 0.82
CA PRO A 4 -8.50 17.81 0.79
C PRO A 4 -7.90 17.56 -0.60
N GLY A 5 -6.76 18.17 -0.90
CA GLY A 5 -6.26 18.12 -2.28
C GLY A 5 -4.84 18.63 -2.48
N GLU A 6 -3.96 18.51 -1.49
CA GLU A 6 -2.55 18.86 -1.69
C GLU A 6 -1.90 17.85 -2.65
N ARG A 7 -2.02 18.14 -3.95
CA ARG A 7 -1.26 17.52 -5.03
C ARG A 7 0.22 17.69 -4.71
N TRP A 8 0.89 16.57 -4.48
CA TRP A 8 2.33 16.54 -4.29
C TRP A 8 3.02 17.03 -5.55
N GLY A 9 3.59 18.25 -5.47
CA GLY A 9 4.56 18.88 -6.40
C GLY A 9 4.54 18.44 -7.86
N ASP A 10 3.94 19.26 -8.71
CA ASP A 10 4.13 19.19 -10.16
C ASP A 10 5.58 19.56 -10.51
N ASP A 11 6.40 18.59 -10.93
CA ASP A 11 7.50 18.88 -11.85
C ASP A 11 7.89 17.70 -12.77
N ALA A 12 8.01 18.07 -14.05
CA ALA A 12 8.54 17.38 -15.23
C ALA A 12 7.81 16.13 -15.78
N SER A 13 7.10 16.39 -16.89
CA SER A 13 6.58 15.42 -17.85
C SER A 13 7.66 14.50 -18.43
N THR A 14 7.67 13.27 -17.96
CA THR A 14 8.01 12.06 -18.72
C THR A 14 7.18 10.95 -18.10
N ALA A 15 6.67 10.02 -18.92
CA ALA A 15 5.83 8.89 -18.50
C ALA A 15 6.37 8.25 -17.20
N GLY A 16 5.80 8.65 -16.07
CA GLY A 16 6.39 8.47 -14.76
C GLY A 16 5.26 8.32 -13.76
N ALA A 17 5.51 7.50 -12.75
CA ALA A 17 4.46 7.14 -11.82
C ALA A 17 3.96 8.34 -11.02
N THR A 18 2.64 8.48 -10.90
CA THR A 18 1.99 9.52 -10.09
C THR A 18 1.32 8.88 -8.87
N ALA A 19 1.45 9.53 -7.71
CA ALA A 19 0.77 9.09 -6.49
C ALA A 19 -0.50 9.91 -6.29
N ASN A 20 -1.64 9.25 -6.13
CA ASN A 20 -2.94 9.86 -5.94
C ASN A 20 -3.61 9.27 -4.69
N VAL A 21 -4.40 10.08 -3.98
CA VAL A 21 -5.18 9.63 -2.82
C VAL A 21 -6.59 10.18 -2.97
N ALA A 22 -7.59 9.30 -2.90
CA ALA A 22 -9.01 9.67 -2.94
C ALA A 22 -9.82 8.71 -2.08
N ASP A 23 -10.72 9.25 -1.26
CA ASP A 23 -11.68 8.49 -0.45
C ASP A 23 -11.10 7.27 0.26
N GLY A 24 -9.93 7.37 0.90
CA GLY A 24 -9.31 6.24 1.60
C GLY A 24 -8.56 5.23 0.71
N VAL A 25 -8.40 5.53 -0.58
CA VAL A 25 -7.61 4.73 -1.53
C VAL A 25 -6.37 5.51 -1.95
N MET A 26 -5.20 4.93 -1.71
CA MET A 26 -3.94 5.42 -2.24
C MET A 26 -3.58 4.63 -3.49
N CYS A 27 -3.14 5.31 -4.52
CA CYS A 27 -2.82 4.76 -5.83
C CYS A 27 -1.45 5.26 -6.29
N ILE A 28 -0.61 4.36 -6.80
CA ILE A 28 0.47 4.73 -7.72
C ILE A 28 0.01 4.36 -9.13
N ASP A 29 -0.29 5.36 -9.96
CA ASP A 29 -0.57 5.21 -11.38
C ASP A 29 0.76 5.18 -12.14
N ALA A 30 1.07 4.06 -12.78
CA ALA A 30 2.31 3.80 -13.49
C ALA A 30 2.05 2.90 -14.71
N PRO A 31 1.66 3.47 -15.87
CA PRO A 31 1.29 2.69 -17.06
C PRO A 31 2.39 1.76 -17.54
N GLY A 32 2.02 0.52 -17.92
CA GLY A 32 2.96 -0.49 -18.43
C GLY A 32 3.86 -1.13 -17.36
N SER A 33 3.55 -0.93 -16.08
CA SER A 33 4.38 -1.45 -14.98
C SER A 33 4.12 -2.93 -14.70
N ARG A 34 5.17 -3.57 -14.16
CA ARG A 34 5.10 -4.89 -13.57
C ARG A 34 5.36 -4.78 -12.07
N TRP A 35 4.45 -5.35 -11.29
CA TRP A 35 4.45 -5.27 -9.83
C TRP A 35 4.76 -6.61 -9.21
N LEU A 36 5.39 -6.60 -8.04
CA LEU A 36 5.52 -7.75 -7.16
C LEU A 36 4.66 -7.50 -5.92
N ALA A 37 3.60 -8.28 -5.74
CA ALA A 37 2.84 -8.30 -4.50
C ALA A 37 3.43 -9.33 -3.53
N THR A 38 3.53 -8.98 -2.26
CA THR A 38 4.06 -9.84 -1.19
C THR A 38 3.00 -10.17 -0.13
N ASP A 39 1.74 -9.86 -0.42
CA ASP A 39 0.61 -10.21 0.43
C ASP A 39 0.15 -11.66 0.18
N HIS A 40 -0.99 -12.04 0.75
CA HIS A 40 -1.56 -13.38 0.61
C HIS A 40 -1.83 -13.77 -0.85
N ASP A 41 -2.19 -12.80 -1.71
CA ASP A 41 -2.42 -12.98 -3.15
C ASP A 41 -1.15 -12.58 -3.94
N GLY A 42 0.03 -12.84 -3.37
CA GLY A 42 1.31 -12.37 -3.87
C GLY A 42 1.69 -12.87 -5.28
N GLY A 43 2.81 -12.36 -5.77
CA GLY A 43 3.37 -12.71 -7.08
C GLY A 43 3.45 -11.53 -8.06
N TYR A 44 3.96 -11.81 -9.25
CA TYR A 44 4.13 -10.80 -10.29
C TYR A 44 2.82 -10.52 -11.03
N ARG A 45 2.52 -9.24 -11.26
CA ARG A 45 1.33 -8.79 -12.01
C ARG A 45 1.69 -7.63 -12.93
N ASP A 46 1.28 -7.72 -14.20
CA ASP A 46 1.31 -6.58 -15.11
C ASP A 46 0.05 -5.73 -14.86
N ALA A 47 0.24 -4.47 -14.48
CA ALA A 47 -0.84 -3.56 -14.17
C ALA A 47 -0.40 -2.10 -14.29
N ASN A 48 -1.31 -1.24 -14.73
CA ASN A 48 -1.05 0.19 -14.87
C ASN A 48 -1.06 0.94 -13.53
N ALA A 49 -1.43 0.28 -12.43
CA ALA A 49 -1.47 0.90 -11.12
C ALA A 49 -1.29 -0.13 -10.00
N ALA A 50 -0.93 0.34 -8.81
CA ALA A 50 -0.95 -0.41 -7.56
C ALA A 50 -1.59 0.42 -6.44
N TYR A 51 -2.21 -0.27 -5.48
CA TYR A 51 -3.08 0.37 -4.50
C TYR A 51 -2.78 -0.03 -3.06
N ASN A 52 -3.08 0.88 -2.15
CA ASN A 52 -3.17 0.64 -0.71
C ASN A 52 -4.51 1.22 -0.25
N VAL A 53 -5.40 0.38 0.28
CA VAL A 53 -6.79 0.74 0.58
C VAL A 53 -7.00 0.72 2.09
N ALA A 54 -7.46 1.85 2.63
CA ALA A 54 -7.85 1.96 4.03
C ALA A 54 -9.10 1.11 4.31
N VAL A 55 -9.07 0.36 5.41
CA VAL A 55 -10.21 -0.38 5.95
C VAL A 55 -10.72 0.32 7.22
N PRO A 56 -12.03 0.26 7.51
CA PRO A 56 -12.57 0.80 8.76
C PRO A 56 -12.06 0.01 9.97
N GLU A 57 -12.17 0.62 11.15
CA GLU A 57 -11.97 -0.08 12.42
C GLU A 57 -12.96 -1.25 12.54
N GLY A 58 -12.48 -2.39 13.07
CA GLY A 58 -13.30 -3.60 13.21
C GLY A 58 -13.56 -4.35 11.91
N PHE A 59 -12.80 -4.10 10.85
CA PHE A 59 -12.93 -4.78 9.57
C PHE A 59 -12.80 -6.31 9.70
N ASP A 60 -13.84 -7.03 9.30
CA ASP A 60 -13.98 -8.49 9.44
C ASP A 60 -14.36 -9.21 8.12
N ARG A 61 -14.42 -8.46 7.02
CA ARG A 61 -14.73 -8.98 5.68
C ARG A 61 -13.68 -9.99 5.24
N THR A 62 -14.11 -11.07 4.61
CA THR A 62 -13.23 -12.13 4.08
C THR A 62 -13.09 -12.11 2.56
N ASP A 63 -14.00 -11.44 1.85
CA ASP A 63 -14.03 -11.29 0.39
C ASP A 63 -13.12 -10.12 -0.08
N LEU A 64 -11.86 -10.14 0.38
CA LEU A 64 -10.92 -9.01 0.30
C LEU A 64 -10.75 -8.43 -1.12
N ALA A 65 -10.70 -9.28 -2.14
CA ALA A 65 -10.56 -8.84 -3.53
C ALA A 65 -11.80 -8.06 -4.03
N ALA A 66 -13.00 -8.49 -3.64
CA ALA A 66 -14.24 -7.81 -3.99
C ALA A 66 -14.37 -6.48 -3.24
N TYR A 67 -14.02 -6.47 -1.95
CA TYR A 67 -13.94 -5.24 -1.15
C TYR A 67 -12.96 -4.22 -1.78
N ALA A 68 -11.73 -4.65 -2.06
CA ALA A 68 -10.70 -3.81 -2.65
C ALA A 68 -11.14 -3.21 -4.00
N ARG A 69 -11.75 -4.03 -4.86
CA ARG A 69 -12.29 -3.57 -6.15
C ARG A 69 -13.37 -2.50 -5.97
N ALA A 70 -14.38 -2.77 -5.15
CA ALA A 70 -15.49 -1.83 -4.93
C ALA A 70 -14.97 -0.49 -4.38
N ARG A 71 -14.03 -0.53 -3.43
CA ARG A 71 -13.40 0.65 -2.86
C ARG A 71 -12.63 1.49 -3.88
N ARG A 72 -11.92 0.86 -4.81
CA ARG A 72 -11.24 1.55 -5.91
C ARG A 72 -12.25 2.21 -6.86
N GLU A 73 -13.27 1.48 -7.27
CA GLU A 73 -14.34 1.99 -8.15
C GLU A 73 -15.06 3.20 -7.52
N GLU A 74 -15.41 3.11 -6.24
CA GLU A 74 -16.01 4.21 -5.46
C GLU A 74 -15.12 5.46 -5.42
N ALA A 75 -13.80 5.27 -5.29
CA ALA A 75 -12.82 6.35 -5.27
C ALA A 75 -12.42 6.86 -6.67
N GLY A 76 -13.06 6.36 -7.74
CA GLY A 76 -12.81 6.77 -9.14
C GLY A 76 -11.56 6.15 -9.76
N PHE A 77 -11.04 5.05 -9.19
CA PHE A 77 -9.90 4.30 -9.73
C PHE A 77 -10.36 3.03 -10.45
N ASP A 78 -10.56 3.12 -11.77
CA ASP A 78 -11.07 2.01 -12.58
C ASP A 78 -9.99 0.97 -12.97
N ALA A 79 -8.71 1.34 -12.93
CA ALA A 79 -7.64 0.46 -13.34
C ALA A 79 -7.47 -0.72 -12.34
N PRO A 80 -7.30 -1.96 -12.84
CA PRO A 80 -6.96 -3.08 -11.97
C PRO A 80 -5.50 -2.97 -11.53
N GLY A 81 -5.19 -3.55 -10.37
CA GLY A 81 -3.83 -3.60 -9.85
C GLY A 81 -3.72 -4.38 -8.55
N PRO A 82 -2.50 -4.80 -8.16
CA PRO A 82 -2.27 -5.34 -6.82
C PRO A 82 -2.74 -4.33 -5.76
N THR A 83 -3.34 -4.83 -4.69
CA THR A 83 -3.97 -3.97 -3.67
C THR A 83 -3.69 -4.49 -2.28
N LEU A 84 -2.96 -3.70 -1.51
CA LEU A 84 -2.78 -3.91 -0.08
C LEU A 84 -3.96 -3.31 0.69
N LEU A 85 -4.26 -3.89 1.86
CA LEU A 85 -5.22 -3.34 2.81
C LEU A 85 -4.47 -2.78 4.02
N THR A 86 -4.94 -1.64 4.55
CA THR A 86 -4.33 -0.99 5.71
C THR A 86 -5.40 -0.43 6.63
N GLY A 87 -5.22 -0.53 7.95
CA GLY A 87 -6.08 0.10 8.95
C GLY A 87 -5.67 1.55 9.24
N VAL A 88 -4.66 2.03 8.51
CA VAL A 88 -4.16 3.40 8.60
C VAL A 88 -4.97 4.27 7.66
N ASP A 89 -5.50 5.38 8.17
CA ASP A 89 -6.17 6.37 7.34
C ASP A 89 -5.21 6.93 6.27
N ALA A 90 -5.72 7.12 5.05
CA ALA A 90 -5.03 7.72 3.91
C ALA A 90 -4.34 9.05 4.24
N VAL A 91 -4.87 9.85 5.19
CA VAL A 91 -4.25 11.12 5.60
C VAL A 91 -2.85 10.94 6.20
N HIS A 92 -2.53 9.73 6.67
CA HIS A 92 -1.21 9.39 7.21
C HIS A 92 -0.27 8.78 6.16
N ALA A 93 -0.71 8.64 4.91
CA ALA A 93 0.15 8.18 3.84
C ALA A 93 1.33 9.15 3.64
N ARG A 94 2.52 8.58 3.41
CA ARG A 94 3.74 9.35 3.10
C ARG A 94 4.28 8.93 1.76
N GLY A 95 4.48 9.92 0.89
CA GLY A 95 5.07 9.76 -0.43
C GLY A 95 6.51 10.28 -0.46
N ALA A 96 7.34 9.66 -1.29
CA ALA A 96 8.67 10.18 -1.60
C ALA A 96 9.07 9.82 -3.02
N ARG A 97 9.89 10.67 -3.65
CA ARG A 97 10.50 10.40 -4.96
C ARG A 97 12.01 10.60 -4.88
N SER A 98 12.76 9.66 -5.45
CA SER A 98 14.21 9.77 -5.61
C SER A 98 14.61 9.24 -6.98
N GLY A 99 14.95 10.16 -7.89
CA GLY A 99 15.24 9.83 -9.29
C GLY A 99 14.09 9.07 -9.95
N PRO A 100 14.31 7.82 -10.42
CA PRO A 100 13.28 7.00 -11.08
C PRO A 100 12.33 6.30 -10.10
N VAL A 101 12.56 6.42 -8.78
CA VAL A 101 11.82 5.66 -7.77
C VAL A 101 10.74 6.54 -7.15
N THR A 102 9.51 6.01 -7.09
CA THR A 102 8.35 6.60 -6.39
C THR A 102 7.91 5.62 -5.30
N VAL A 103 7.76 6.10 -4.08
CA VAL A 103 7.30 5.31 -2.93
C VAL A 103 6.07 5.95 -2.31
N LEU A 104 5.11 5.12 -1.91
CA LEU A 104 4.02 5.47 -1.01
C LEU A 104 3.98 4.49 0.16
N ALA A 105 3.89 5.01 1.38
CA ALA A 105 3.97 4.24 2.60
C ALA A 105 2.83 4.56 3.57
N THR A 106 2.31 3.55 4.26
CA THR A 106 1.55 3.70 5.51
C THR A 106 2.22 2.87 6.60
N ALA A 107 2.21 3.37 7.83
CA ALA A 107 2.73 2.67 9.00
C ALA A 107 1.69 2.73 10.12
N GLY A 108 1.19 1.57 10.52
CA GLY A 108 0.22 1.41 11.61
C GLY A 108 0.84 0.66 12.78
N VAL A 109 0.43 1.00 13.99
CA VAL A 109 0.82 0.27 15.22
C VAL A 109 -0.02 -0.99 15.45
N SER A 110 -1.02 -1.23 14.59
CA SER A 110 -1.89 -2.40 14.60
C SER A 110 -1.86 -3.09 13.23
N ASN A 111 -1.87 -4.44 13.24
CA ASN A 111 -2.07 -5.22 12.04
C ASN A 111 -3.59 -5.40 11.79
N PRO A 112 -4.17 -4.84 10.71
CA PRO A 112 -5.61 -4.86 10.47
C PRO A 112 -6.11 -6.26 10.10
N ALA A 113 -5.24 -7.05 9.47
CA ALA A 113 -5.48 -8.46 9.26
C ALA A 113 -4.78 -9.17 10.41
N ALA A 114 -5.51 -9.73 11.37
CA ALA A 114 -4.96 -10.70 12.30
C ALA A 114 -4.55 -11.97 11.52
N LEU A 115 -3.50 -11.85 10.70
CA LEU A 115 -2.89 -12.96 10.01
C LEU A 115 -2.25 -13.83 11.09
N PRO A 116 -2.54 -15.14 11.12
CA PRO A 116 -1.90 -16.03 12.08
C PRO A 116 -0.39 -16.01 11.82
N VAL A 117 0.34 -15.32 12.69
CA VAL A 117 1.78 -15.49 12.83
C VAL A 117 1.94 -16.86 13.47
N GLY A 118 2.27 -17.86 12.66
CA GLY A 118 2.58 -19.19 13.17
C GLY A 118 3.64 -19.09 14.26
N GLU A 119 3.50 -19.89 15.33
CA GLU A 119 4.53 -20.02 16.35
C GLU A 119 5.86 -20.30 15.65
N ARG A 120 6.83 -19.40 15.81
CA ARG A 120 8.17 -19.58 15.24
C ARG A 120 8.79 -20.80 15.92
N GLU A 121 9.04 -21.85 15.16
CA GLU A 121 9.95 -22.90 15.61
C GLU A 121 11.33 -22.28 15.84
N ASP A 122 11.93 -22.57 17.00
CA ASP A 122 13.21 -22.06 17.52
C ASP A 122 14.43 -22.47 16.65
N GLY A 123 14.44 -22.07 15.38
CA GLY A 123 15.53 -22.25 14.42
C GLY A 123 16.20 -20.91 14.13
N GLY A 124 17.18 -20.55 14.94
CA GLY A 124 17.82 -19.23 14.96
C GLY A 124 18.35 -18.73 13.61
N TYR A 125 17.87 -17.55 13.22
CA TYR A 125 18.64 -16.59 12.44
C TYR A 125 19.23 -15.58 13.45
N GLU A 126 20.52 -15.26 13.35
CA GLU A 126 21.09 -14.09 14.07
C GLU A 126 20.51 -12.81 13.47
N GLY A 127 19.28 -12.49 13.88
CA GLY A 127 18.61 -11.22 13.66
C GLY A 127 18.71 -10.35 14.91
N VAL A 128 18.88 -9.05 14.68
CA VAL A 128 18.84 -7.91 15.62
C VAL A 128 18.00 -8.21 16.88
N PRO A 129 18.45 -7.85 18.10
CA PRO A 129 17.74 -8.21 19.34
C PRO A 129 16.31 -7.68 19.33
N GLU A 130 15.33 -8.58 19.20
CA GLU A 130 13.92 -8.26 19.37
C GLU A 130 13.61 -8.16 20.86
N VAL A 131 13.59 -6.93 21.37
CA VAL A 131 12.76 -6.59 22.52
C VAL A 131 12.00 -5.31 22.15
N HIS A 132 10.83 -5.50 21.55
CA HIS A 132 9.83 -4.45 21.50
C HIS A 132 8.74 -4.81 22.52
N ASP A 133 8.75 -4.15 23.68
CA ASP A 133 7.71 -4.29 24.73
C ASP A 133 6.34 -3.71 24.29
N GLY A 134 6.08 -3.58 22.98
CA GLY A 134 4.89 -2.99 22.39
C GLY A 134 4.33 -3.83 21.24
N PRO A 135 3.06 -3.63 20.85
CA PRO A 135 2.43 -4.41 19.78
C PRO A 135 3.18 -4.22 18.44
N ALA A 136 3.37 -5.32 17.71
CA ALA A 136 3.95 -5.28 16.38
C ALA A 136 3.02 -4.55 15.40
N GLY A 137 3.54 -3.51 14.75
CA GLY A 137 2.84 -2.75 13.73
C GLY A 137 2.91 -3.35 12.34
N THR A 138 2.32 -2.68 11.35
CA THR A 138 2.40 -3.05 9.93
C THR A 138 2.80 -1.85 9.11
N VAL A 139 3.70 -2.07 8.15
CA VAL A 139 4.10 -1.08 7.15
C VAL A 139 3.73 -1.60 5.78
N ASN A 140 2.88 -0.87 5.06
CA ASN A 140 2.58 -1.14 3.67
C ASN A 140 3.39 -0.19 2.79
N LEU A 141 4.05 -0.73 1.78
CA LEU A 141 4.85 0.02 0.83
C LEU A 141 4.38 -0.28 -0.60
N LEU A 142 4.09 0.76 -1.36
CA LEU A 142 4.01 0.71 -2.81
C LEU A 142 5.29 1.34 -3.34
N VAL A 143 6.07 0.57 -4.08
CA VAL A 143 7.36 1.02 -4.64
C VAL A 143 7.35 0.78 -6.14
N HIS A 144 7.49 1.86 -6.90
CA HIS A 144 7.66 1.83 -8.33
C HIS A 144 9.05 2.34 -8.70
N THR A 145 9.65 1.74 -9.72
CA THR A 145 10.83 2.28 -10.40
C THR A 145 10.58 2.34 -11.90
N ALA A 146 10.92 3.47 -12.53
CA ALA A 146 10.91 3.61 -13.99
C ALA A 146 12.12 2.94 -14.67
N ARG A 147 12.99 2.27 -13.90
CA ARG A 147 14.12 1.47 -14.39
C ARG A 147 13.85 0.00 -14.13
N ALA A 148 14.06 -0.82 -15.15
CA ALA A 148 14.06 -2.29 -15.07
C ALA A 148 15.37 -2.82 -14.49
#